data_AF-A0A6G0XR94-F1
#
_entry.id   AF-A0A6G0XR94-F1
#
_cell.length_a   1.000
_cell.length_b   1.000
_cell.length_c   1.000
_cell.angle_alpha   90.00
_cell.angle_beta   90.00
_cell.angle_gamma   90.00
#
_symmetry.space_group_name_H-M   'P 1'
#
loop_
_entity.id
_entity.type
_entity.pdbx_description
1 polymer ?
#
loop_
_entity_poly.entity_id
_entity_poly.type
_entity_poly.pdbx_seq_one_letter_code
_entity_poly.pdbx_strand_id
1 'polypeptide(L)'
;MFPSSFASPRTTTSFVFGWNNFLCPSTWLQQTYTMHPNQLAHVQLRQTLAAIDMAIVTVLSQARSAGPVYVVCDDDESYMEQICGAFFPACGQLFAQSDITLVPHTRQALNAICAPYRPTSLAVFGVGTLRDNCVSLLPAQPSMHKFVSVATAMPSTAQVWQYLTAMGQGLLSNVSRHHAALDIVM
;
A
#
# COMPACT_ATOMS: atom_id res chain seq x y z
N MET A 1 -12.98 -14.60 -44.27
CA MET A 1 -13.89 -14.22 -43.19
C MET A 1 -13.03 -14.03 -41.94
N PHE A 2 -13.11 -12.86 -41.31
CA PHE A 2 -12.09 -12.28 -40.41
C PHE A 2 -11.76 -13.13 -39.17
N PRO A 3 -10.52 -13.02 -38.63
CA PRO A 3 -10.02 -13.91 -37.59
C PRO A 3 -10.58 -13.55 -36.22
N SER A 4 -10.72 -14.59 -35.41
CA SER A 4 -11.09 -14.57 -33.99
C SER A 4 -10.41 -13.44 -33.24
N SER A 5 -11.21 -12.62 -32.54
CA SER A 5 -10.72 -11.64 -31.59
C SER A 5 -9.88 -12.37 -30.54
N PHE A 6 -8.56 -12.19 -30.59
CA PHE A 6 -7.70 -12.48 -29.46
C PHE A 6 -8.11 -11.52 -28.35
N ALA A 7 -9.01 -11.97 -27.47
CA ALA A 7 -9.20 -11.29 -26.20
C ALA A 7 -7.83 -11.28 -25.52
N SER A 8 -7.17 -10.12 -25.46
CA SER A 8 -5.96 -9.95 -24.67
C SER A 8 -6.24 -10.51 -23.28
N PRO A 9 -5.40 -11.40 -22.73
CA PRO A 9 -5.56 -11.85 -21.36
C PRO A 9 -5.64 -10.59 -20.51
N ARG A 10 -6.75 -10.43 -19.76
CA ARG A 10 -6.91 -9.30 -18.84
C ARG A 10 -5.74 -9.37 -17.86
N THR A 11 -4.73 -8.54 -18.06
CA THR A 11 -3.58 -8.42 -17.18
C THR A 11 -4.08 -7.79 -15.89
N THR A 12 -4.52 -8.62 -14.95
CA THR A 12 -4.90 -8.17 -13.61
C THR A 12 -3.64 -7.71 -12.90
N THR A 13 -3.57 -6.43 -12.56
CA THR A 13 -2.47 -5.89 -11.76
C THR A 13 -2.71 -6.25 -10.30
N SER A 14 -1.72 -6.86 -9.66
CA SER A 14 -1.73 -7.04 -8.21
C SER A 14 -1.10 -5.83 -7.53
N PHE A 15 -1.67 -5.40 -6.42
CA PHE A 15 -1.25 -4.22 -5.68
C PHE A 15 -0.61 -4.62 -4.36
N VAL A 16 0.57 -4.08 -4.09
CA VAL A 16 1.32 -4.30 -2.85
C VAL A 16 1.52 -2.94 -2.20
N PHE A 17 1.01 -2.76 -0.99
CA PHE A 17 1.13 -1.53 -0.23
C PHE A 17 1.96 -1.75 1.02
N GLY A 18 2.95 -0.90 1.28
CA GLY A 18 3.61 -0.84 2.58
C GLY A 18 2.69 -0.19 3.61
N TRP A 19 2.49 -0.85 4.74
CA TRP A 19 1.80 -0.24 5.87
C TRP A 19 2.70 0.83 6.52
N ASN A 20 3.89 0.39 6.93
CA ASN A 20 4.84 1.18 7.70
C ASN A 20 5.39 2.35 6.90
N ASN A 21 5.23 3.56 7.45
CA ASN A 21 5.72 4.82 6.89
C ASN A 21 5.30 5.09 5.43
N PHE A 22 4.22 4.46 4.97
CA PHE A 22 3.62 4.73 3.68
C PHE A 22 2.11 4.93 3.79
N LEU A 23 1.33 3.88 4.11
CA LEU A 23 -0.10 4.04 4.43
C LEU A 23 -0.29 4.68 5.81
N CYS A 24 0.51 4.24 6.78
CA CYS A 24 0.45 4.67 8.16
C CYS A 24 1.77 5.38 8.55
N PRO A 25 1.73 6.55 9.21
CA PRO A 25 2.93 7.20 9.75
C PRO A 25 3.38 6.49 11.04
N SER A 26 3.68 5.18 10.95
CA SER A 26 3.87 4.29 12.10
C SER A 26 5.03 4.70 12.99
N THR A 27 6.18 5.09 12.43
CA THR A 27 7.32 5.56 13.24
C THR A 27 6.98 6.86 13.98
N TRP A 28 6.31 7.80 13.31
CA TRP A 28 5.90 9.06 13.94
C TRP A 28 4.88 8.82 15.06
N LEU A 29 3.92 7.93 14.85
CA LEU A 29 2.93 7.55 15.85
C LEU A 29 3.59 6.90 17.07
N GLN A 30 4.50 5.96 16.85
CA GLN A 30 5.23 5.29 17.93
C GLN A 30 6.07 6.28 18.74
N GLN A 31 6.79 7.18 18.07
CA GLN A 31 7.58 8.23 18.73
C GLN A 31 6.70 9.18 19.53
N THR A 32 5.57 9.62 18.96
CA THR A 32 4.65 10.56 19.60
C THR A 32 3.94 9.91 20.79
N TYR A 33 3.56 8.63 20.67
CA TYR A 33 2.99 7.86 21.78
C TYR A 33 3.97 7.75 22.95
N THR A 34 5.25 7.56 22.65
CA THR A 34 6.31 7.40 23.67
C THR A 34 6.69 8.74 24.32
N MET A 35 6.87 9.80 23.51
CA MET A 35 7.43 11.07 23.97
C MET A 35 6.35 12.07 24.41
N HIS A 36 5.22 12.10 23.71
CA HIS A 36 4.18 13.11 23.87
C HIS A 36 2.77 12.52 23.77
N PRO A 37 2.39 11.55 24.64
CA PRO A 37 1.11 10.85 24.54
C PRO A 37 -0.10 11.81 24.57
N ASN A 38 0.00 12.93 25.28
CA ASN A 38 -1.05 13.94 25.33
C ASN A 38 -1.32 14.62 23.98
N GLN A 39 -0.33 14.66 23.07
CA GLN A 39 -0.55 15.18 21.71
C GLN A 39 -1.52 14.29 20.93
N LEU A 40 -1.49 12.96 21.12
CA LEU A 40 -2.41 12.03 20.46
C LEU A 40 -3.87 12.21 20.92
N ALA A 41 -4.09 12.81 22.10
CA ALA A 41 -5.41 13.18 22.57
C ALA A 41 -5.92 14.49 21.94
N HIS A 42 -5.06 15.28 21.28
CA HIS A 42 -5.43 16.57 20.72
C HIS A 42 -6.45 16.41 19.57
N VAL A 43 -7.56 17.14 19.65
CA VAL A 43 -8.71 16.98 18.75
C VAL A 43 -8.32 17.13 17.28
N GLN A 44 -7.51 18.14 16.94
CA GLN A 44 -7.10 18.38 15.56
C GLN A 44 -6.23 17.23 15.00
N LEU A 45 -5.39 16.62 15.84
CA LEU A 45 -4.58 15.49 15.40
C LEU A 45 -5.44 14.25 15.21
N ARG A 46 -6.41 14.00 16.12
CA ARG A 46 -7.36 12.91 15.95
C ARG A 46 -8.20 13.04 14.68
N GLN A 47 -8.59 14.27 14.31
CA GLN A 47 -9.26 14.53 13.05
C GLN A 47 -8.37 14.20 11.85
N THR A 48 -7.10 14.58 11.88
CA THR A 48 -6.14 14.22 10.83
C THR A 48 -5.95 12.71 10.72
N LEU A 49 -5.83 11.99 11.84
CA LEU A 49 -5.70 10.53 11.83
C LEU A 49 -6.98 9.84 11.32
N ALA A 50 -8.16 10.34 11.70
CA ALA A 50 -9.42 9.84 11.17
C ALA A 50 -9.58 10.13 9.66
N ALA A 51 -9.08 11.26 9.18
CA ALA A 51 -9.03 11.54 7.75
C ALA A 51 -8.12 10.52 7.04
N ILE A 52 -6.89 10.31 7.56
CA ILE A 52 -5.95 9.30 7.04
C ILE A 52 -6.60 7.92 7.02
N ASP A 53 -7.28 7.50 8.08
CA ASP A 53 -8.04 6.24 8.16
C ASP A 53 -8.96 6.06 6.94
N MET A 54 -9.81 7.06 6.69
CA MET A 54 -10.74 7.04 5.57
C MET A 54 -10.05 7.08 4.21
N ALA A 55 -8.91 7.77 4.09
CA ALA A 55 -8.14 7.80 2.85
C ALA A 55 -7.46 6.46 2.55
N ILE A 56 -6.91 5.79 3.56
CA ILE A 56 -6.37 4.43 3.42
C ILE A 56 -7.47 3.49 2.93
N VAL A 57 -8.64 3.49 3.60
CA VAL A 57 -9.79 2.67 3.21
C VAL A 57 -10.20 2.94 1.76
N THR A 58 -10.22 4.20 1.35
CA THR A 58 -10.55 4.60 -0.02
C THR A 58 -9.54 4.04 -1.03
N VAL A 59 -8.23 4.25 -0.79
CA VAL A 59 -7.16 3.78 -1.68
C VAL A 59 -7.18 2.25 -1.80
N LEU A 60 -7.28 1.53 -0.68
CA LEU A 60 -7.31 0.07 -0.67
C LEU A 60 -8.58 -0.48 -1.33
N SER A 61 -9.74 0.14 -1.11
CA SER A 61 -11.00 -0.26 -1.76
C SER A 61 -10.96 -0.05 -3.27
N GLN A 62 -10.36 1.05 -3.73
CA GLN A 62 -10.13 1.29 -5.15
C GLN A 62 -9.18 0.24 -5.75
N ALA A 63 -8.07 -0.05 -5.08
CA ALA A 63 -7.10 -1.05 -5.55
C ALA A 63 -7.74 -2.44 -5.65
N ARG A 64 -8.56 -2.80 -4.65
CA ARG A 64 -9.31 -4.05 -4.62
C ARG A 64 -10.26 -4.20 -5.81
N SER A 65 -10.90 -3.11 -6.24
CA SER A 65 -11.76 -3.17 -7.44
C SER A 65 -10.97 -3.43 -8.74
N ALA A 66 -9.66 -3.18 -8.75
CA ALA A 66 -8.78 -3.33 -9.90
C ALA A 66 -7.99 -4.66 -9.90
N GLY A 67 -7.77 -5.26 -8.72
CA GLY A 67 -7.08 -6.54 -8.60
C GLY A 67 -6.77 -6.92 -7.14
N PRO A 68 -6.04 -8.03 -6.92
CA PRO A 68 -5.65 -8.49 -5.59
C PRO A 68 -4.82 -7.44 -4.85
N VAL A 69 -5.05 -7.29 -3.54
CA VAL A 69 -4.37 -6.31 -2.69
C VAL A 69 -3.65 -7.02 -1.54
N TYR A 70 -2.36 -6.72 -1.42
CA TYR A 70 -1.50 -7.16 -0.34
C TYR A 70 -1.01 -5.94 0.44
N VAL A 71 -1.11 -6.00 1.76
CA VAL A 71 -0.55 -4.97 2.64
C VAL A 71 0.63 -5.59 3.39
N VAL A 72 1.81 -5.02 3.19
CA VAL A 72 3.07 -5.49 3.77
C VAL A 72 3.37 -4.72 5.03
N CYS A 73 3.59 -5.44 6.12
CA CYS A 73 3.71 -4.91 7.46
C CYS A 73 5.05 -5.31 8.08
N ASP A 74 5.80 -4.35 8.60
CA ASP A 74 7.02 -4.63 9.38
C ASP A 74 6.68 -5.12 10.78
N ASP A 75 5.56 -4.64 11.32
CA ASP A 75 5.11 -4.95 12.66
C ASP A 75 4.33 -6.27 12.71
N ASP A 76 4.24 -6.86 13.91
CA ASP A 76 3.41 -8.03 14.14
C ASP A 76 1.90 -7.69 14.09
N GLU A 77 1.09 -8.73 13.95
CA GLU A 77 -0.37 -8.63 13.87
C GLU A 77 -0.97 -7.98 15.11
N SER A 78 -0.41 -8.23 16.30
CA SER A 78 -0.91 -7.69 17.56
C SER A 78 -0.75 -6.17 17.65
N TYR A 79 0.38 -5.64 17.18
CA TYR A 79 0.63 -4.21 17.10
C TYR A 79 -0.27 -3.55 16.06
N MET A 80 -0.50 -4.23 14.93
CA MET A 80 -1.42 -3.75 13.90
C MET A 80 -2.86 -3.63 14.42
N GLU A 81 -3.35 -4.65 15.13
CA GLU A 81 -4.66 -4.62 15.78
C GLU A 81 -4.77 -3.48 16.80
N GLN A 82 -3.73 -3.29 17.62
CA GLN A 82 -3.69 -2.20 18.60
C GLN A 82 -3.76 -0.82 17.93
N ILE A 83 -2.95 -0.59 16.90
CA ILE A 83 -2.93 0.70 16.18
C ILE A 83 -4.24 0.93 15.43
N CYS A 84 -4.79 -0.09 14.77
CA CYS A 84 -6.09 0.02 14.11
C CYS A 84 -7.20 0.30 15.13
N GLY A 85 -7.22 -0.40 16.26
CA GLY A 85 -8.20 -0.16 17.32
C GLY A 85 -8.13 1.24 17.93
N ALA A 86 -6.93 1.79 18.07
CA ALA A 86 -6.72 3.09 18.71
C ALA A 86 -6.92 4.29 17.75
N PHE A 87 -6.41 4.19 16.52
CA PHE A 87 -6.27 5.33 15.61
C PHE A 87 -6.91 5.14 14.24
N PHE A 88 -7.08 3.89 13.77
CA PHE A 88 -7.57 3.58 12.41
C PHE A 88 -8.69 2.52 12.42
N PRO A 89 -9.83 2.78 13.09
CA PRO A 89 -10.89 1.79 13.26
C PRO A 89 -11.51 1.36 11.92
N ALA A 90 -11.58 2.24 10.91
CA ALA A 90 -12.13 1.88 9.61
C ALA A 90 -11.19 0.94 8.84
N CYS A 91 -9.88 1.14 8.93
CA CYS A 91 -8.89 0.16 8.42
C CYS A 91 -9.04 -1.19 9.10
N GLY A 92 -9.19 -1.22 10.44
CA GLY A 92 -9.41 -2.47 11.17
C GLY A 92 -10.65 -3.23 10.70
N GLN A 93 -11.76 -2.54 10.49
CA GLN A 93 -12.98 -3.14 9.91
C GLN A 93 -12.76 -3.63 8.48
N LEU A 94 -12.04 -2.86 7.66
CA LEU A 94 -11.73 -3.26 6.29
C LEU A 94 -10.94 -4.56 6.28
N PHE A 95 -9.86 -4.67 7.07
CA PHE A 95 -9.05 -5.90 7.13
C PHE A 95 -9.85 -7.11 7.64
N ALA A 96 -10.77 -6.90 8.59
CA ALA A 96 -11.61 -7.98 9.11
C ALA A 96 -12.67 -8.48 8.10
N GLN A 97 -13.12 -7.63 7.17
CA GLN A 97 -14.27 -7.90 6.28
C GLN A 97 -13.88 -8.12 4.81
N SER A 98 -12.61 -7.93 4.45
CA SER A 98 -12.18 -7.96 3.06
C SER A 98 -11.19 -9.06 2.75
N ASP A 99 -11.02 -9.32 1.46
CA ASP A 99 -10.02 -10.20 0.85
C ASP A 99 -8.62 -9.56 0.76
N ILE A 100 -8.38 -8.45 1.47
CA ILE A 100 -7.06 -7.84 1.58
C ILE A 100 -6.18 -8.74 2.44
N THR A 101 -5.05 -9.16 1.88
CA THR A 101 -4.12 -10.04 2.60
C THR A 101 -3.06 -9.20 3.31
N LEU A 102 -3.01 -9.29 4.64
CA LEU A 102 -1.91 -8.76 5.44
C LEU A 102 -0.73 -9.72 5.38
N VAL A 103 0.47 -9.19 5.12
CA VAL A 103 1.67 -9.99 4.87
C VAL A 103 2.85 -9.41 5.64
N PRO A 104 3.63 -10.22 6.38
CA PRO A 104 4.81 -9.71 7.07
C PRO A 104 5.90 -9.30 6.06
N HIS A 105 6.68 -8.26 6.37
CA HIS A 105 7.80 -7.78 5.53
C HIS A 105 9.01 -8.71 5.60
N THR A 106 8.81 -9.97 5.19
CA THR A 106 9.85 -10.97 5.10
C THR A 106 10.11 -11.36 3.66
N ARG A 107 11.34 -11.77 3.37
CA ARG A 107 11.71 -12.22 2.02
C ARG A 107 10.86 -13.39 1.54
N GLN A 108 10.51 -14.32 2.44
CA GLN A 108 9.67 -15.47 2.12
C GLN A 108 8.26 -15.04 1.72
N ALA A 109 7.67 -14.12 2.46
CA ALA A 109 6.31 -13.67 2.21
C ALA A 109 6.23 -12.79 0.96
N LEU A 110 7.20 -11.89 0.75
CA LEU A 110 7.32 -11.15 -0.51
C LEU A 110 7.54 -12.08 -1.72
N ASN A 111 8.33 -13.15 -1.57
CA ASN A 111 8.50 -14.13 -2.64
C ASN A 111 7.20 -14.88 -2.93
N ALA A 112 6.39 -15.19 -1.91
CA ALA A 112 5.08 -15.80 -2.10
C ALA A 112 4.09 -14.86 -2.84
N ILE A 113 4.18 -13.54 -2.62
CA ILE A 113 3.44 -12.56 -3.41
C ILE A 113 3.98 -12.49 -4.84
N CYS A 114 5.30 -12.46 -5.04
CA CYS A 114 5.90 -12.25 -6.36
C CYS A 114 5.91 -13.50 -7.26
N ALA A 115 5.98 -14.71 -6.69
CA ALA A 115 6.13 -15.97 -7.42
C ALA A 115 4.97 -16.37 -8.35
N PRO A 116 3.68 -16.16 -7.99
CA PRO A 116 2.55 -16.53 -8.85
C PRO A 116 2.40 -15.65 -10.09
N TYR A 117 3.00 -14.44 -10.10
CA TYR A 117 2.72 -13.40 -11.09
C TYR A 117 3.72 -13.35 -12.26
N ARG A 118 4.28 -14.50 -12.62
CA ARG A 118 5.19 -14.66 -13.77
C ARG A 118 4.44 -14.75 -15.12
N PRO A 119 3.34 -14.00 -15.31
CA PRO A 119 3.32 -13.01 -16.41
C PRO A 119 2.47 -11.73 -16.16
N THR A 120 2.02 -11.44 -14.93
CA THR A 120 1.08 -10.35 -14.63
C THR A 120 1.76 -9.11 -14.02
N SER A 121 1.14 -7.94 -14.21
CA SER A 121 1.67 -6.66 -13.72
C SER A 121 1.62 -6.60 -12.19
N LEU A 122 2.72 -6.17 -11.56
CA LEU A 122 2.79 -5.92 -10.11
C LEU A 122 2.94 -4.42 -9.90
N ALA A 123 2.11 -3.83 -9.02
CA ALA A 123 2.23 -2.44 -8.62
C ALA A 123 2.57 -2.37 -7.13
N VAL A 124 3.75 -1.84 -6.80
CA VAL A 124 4.27 -1.74 -5.44
C VAL A 124 4.27 -0.28 -5.00
N PHE A 125 3.67 -0.02 -3.84
CA PHE A 125 3.48 1.29 -3.24
C PHE A 125 4.10 1.26 -1.84
N GLY A 126 5.14 2.04 -1.57
CA GLY A 126 5.82 1.91 -0.28
C GLY A 126 7.00 2.86 -0.08
N VAL A 127 7.73 2.65 1.00
CA VAL A 127 9.07 3.22 1.17
C VAL A 127 10.08 2.50 0.25
N GLY A 128 11.25 3.13 0.02
CA GLY A 128 12.28 2.60 -0.88
C GLY A 128 12.71 1.16 -0.57
N THR A 129 12.78 0.77 0.70
CA THR A 129 13.18 -0.59 1.12
C THR A 129 12.21 -1.67 0.64
N LEU A 130 10.90 -1.42 0.65
CA LEU A 130 9.89 -2.36 0.14
C LEU A 130 10.05 -2.56 -1.37
N ARG A 131 10.24 -1.44 -2.08
CA ARG A 131 10.52 -1.45 -3.51
C ARG A 131 11.77 -2.27 -3.82
N ASP A 132 12.90 -1.98 -3.17
CA ASP A 132 14.18 -2.66 -3.42
C ASP A 132 14.07 -4.17 -3.16
N ASN A 133 13.38 -4.54 -2.08
CA ASN A 133 13.12 -5.94 -1.76
C ASN A 133 12.26 -6.63 -2.82
N CYS A 134 11.19 -5.98 -3.31
CA CYS A 134 10.37 -6.52 -4.39
C CYS A 134 11.15 -6.65 -5.70
N VAL A 135 11.91 -5.61 -6.09
CA VAL A 135 12.77 -5.63 -7.29
C VAL A 135 13.75 -6.79 -7.25
N SER A 136 14.38 -7.04 -6.10
CA SER A 136 15.35 -8.15 -5.94
C SER A 136 14.75 -9.55 -6.11
N LEU A 137 13.43 -9.69 -5.97
CA LEU A 137 12.69 -10.95 -6.06
C LEU A 137 12.04 -11.17 -7.43
N LEU A 138 11.97 -10.12 -8.24
CA LEU A 138 11.38 -10.18 -9.57
C LEU A 138 12.39 -10.73 -10.59
N PRO A 139 11.95 -11.58 -11.53
CA PRO A 139 12.83 -12.09 -12.58
C PRO A 139 13.31 -10.93 -13.48
N ALA A 140 14.50 -11.05 -14.04
CA ALA A 140 15.11 -10.05 -14.94
C ALA A 140 14.38 -9.86 -16.30
N GLN A 141 13.21 -10.47 -16.47
CA GLN A 141 12.40 -10.34 -17.68
C GLN A 141 11.62 -9.01 -17.68
N PRO A 142 11.20 -8.51 -18.86
CA PRO A 142 10.49 -7.24 -18.99
C PRO A 142 9.04 -7.38 -18.53
N SER A 143 8.82 -7.58 -17.24
CA SER A 143 7.49 -7.57 -16.65
C SER A 143 7.09 -6.13 -16.33
N MET A 144 5.80 -5.81 -16.56
CA MET A 144 5.21 -4.47 -16.39
C MET A 144 5.07 -4.14 -14.89
N HIS A 145 6.19 -3.99 -14.22
CA HIS A 145 6.26 -3.63 -12.81
C HIS A 145 6.14 -2.13 -12.65
N LYS A 146 5.34 -1.72 -11.68
CA LYS A 146 5.06 -0.32 -11.39
C LYS A 146 5.46 -0.07 -9.95
N PHE A 147 6.32 0.91 -9.73
CA PHE A 147 6.79 1.28 -8.41
C PHE A 147 6.38 2.71 -8.14
N VAL A 148 5.76 2.92 -6.99
CA VAL A 148 5.44 4.23 -6.46
C VAL A 148 6.03 4.28 -5.06
N SER A 149 7.18 4.95 -4.94
CA SER A 149 7.90 5.06 -3.67
C SER A 149 7.81 6.47 -3.09
N VAL A 150 7.86 6.58 -1.76
CA VAL A 150 8.07 7.86 -1.08
C VAL A 150 9.55 8.03 -0.73
N ALA A 151 10.08 9.24 -0.90
CA ALA A 151 11.47 9.54 -0.55
C ALA A 151 11.71 9.62 0.97
N THR A 152 10.66 9.90 1.75
CA THR A 152 10.76 10.14 3.19
C THR A 152 10.58 8.83 3.97
N ALA A 153 11.62 8.40 4.68
CA ALA A 153 11.58 7.18 5.49
C ALA A 153 10.71 7.30 6.76
N MET A 154 10.52 8.51 7.29
CA MET A 154 9.70 8.80 8.47
C MET A 154 8.76 9.96 8.18
N PRO A 155 7.68 9.74 7.43
CA PRO A 155 6.77 10.82 7.06
C PRO A 155 5.94 11.28 8.26
N SER A 156 5.67 12.58 8.29
CA SER A 156 4.66 13.17 9.17
C SER A 156 3.24 12.76 8.74
N THR A 157 2.27 12.94 9.63
CA THR A 157 0.84 12.72 9.32
C THR A 157 0.38 13.54 8.11
N ALA A 158 0.84 14.79 7.98
CA ALA A 158 0.51 15.65 6.85
C ALA A 158 1.05 15.11 5.52
N GLN A 159 2.27 14.57 5.52
CA GLN A 159 2.88 13.97 4.33
C GLN A 159 2.13 12.69 3.91
N VAL A 160 1.84 11.79 4.85
CA VAL A 160 1.04 10.58 4.57
C VAL A 160 -0.32 10.95 3.99
N TRP A 161 -0.99 11.94 4.58
CA TRP A 161 -2.27 12.44 4.06
C TRP A 161 -2.15 12.95 2.61
N GLN A 162 -1.10 13.70 2.28
CA GLN A 162 -0.87 14.20 0.92
C GLN A 162 -0.69 13.07 -0.08
N TYR A 163 0.14 12.06 0.24
CA TYR A 163 0.39 10.92 -0.65
C TYR A 163 -0.86 10.07 -0.85
N LEU A 164 -1.62 9.80 0.22
CA LEU A 164 -2.89 9.06 0.14
C LEU A 164 -3.94 9.82 -0.70
N THR A 165 -4.02 11.14 -0.53
CA THR A 165 -4.91 11.98 -1.33
C THR A 165 -4.54 11.94 -2.81
N ALA A 166 -3.25 12.09 -3.14
CA ALA A 166 -2.77 11.97 -4.51
C ALA A 166 -3.07 10.59 -5.13
N MET A 167 -2.92 9.51 -4.34
CA MET A 167 -3.30 8.16 -4.75
C MET A 167 -4.78 8.03 -5.05
N GLY A 168 -5.64 8.47 -4.13
CA GLY A 168 -7.10 8.39 -4.25
C GLY A 168 -7.70 9.28 -5.34
N GLN A 169 -7.03 10.38 -5.71
CA GLN A 169 -7.48 11.33 -6.73
C GLN A 169 -7.14 10.94 -8.17
N GLY A 170 -6.51 9.79 -8.39
CA GLY A 170 -6.36 9.23 -9.73
C GLY A 170 -4.99 8.65 -10.06
N LEU A 171 -3.97 8.84 -9.22
CA LEU A 171 -2.68 8.18 -9.42
C LEU A 171 -2.84 6.65 -9.42
N LEU A 172 -3.66 6.09 -8.52
CA LEU A 172 -3.92 4.65 -8.52
C LEU A 172 -4.61 4.18 -9.81
N SER A 173 -5.59 4.94 -10.30
CA SER A 173 -6.26 4.67 -11.57
C SER A 173 -5.28 4.73 -12.74
N ASN A 174 -4.40 5.73 -12.78
CA ASN A 174 -3.38 5.87 -13.82
C ASN A 174 -2.39 4.72 -13.79
N VAL A 175 -1.89 4.35 -12.60
CA VAL A 175 -0.99 3.21 -12.42
C VAL A 175 -1.70 1.93 -12.86
N SER A 176 -2.97 1.71 -12.51
CA SER A 176 -3.70 0.50 -12.93
C SER A 176 -3.86 0.38 -14.45
N ARG A 177 -4.14 1.50 -15.14
CA ARG A 177 -4.41 1.54 -16.60
C ARG A 177 -3.16 1.63 -17.47
N HIS A 178 -2.00 1.96 -16.88
CA HIS A 178 -0.78 2.10 -17.65
C HIS A 178 -0.27 0.74 -18.15
N HIS A 179 0.08 0.62 -19.42
CA HIS A 179 0.56 -0.64 -20.01
C HIS A 179 2.08 -0.73 -20.13
N ALA A 180 2.81 0.16 -19.46
CA ALA A 180 4.27 0.10 -19.37
C ALA A 180 4.73 0.09 -17.92
N ALA A 181 5.99 -0.32 -17.71
CA ALA A 181 6.66 -0.16 -16.44
C ALA A 181 6.66 1.31 -16.02
N LEU A 182 6.48 1.55 -14.72
CA LEU A 182 6.46 2.88 -14.14
C LEU A 182 7.32 2.90 -12.89
N ASP A 183 8.00 4.01 -12.69
CA ASP A 183 8.79 4.24 -11.50
C ASP A 183 8.62 5.70 -11.09
N ILE A 184 7.89 5.91 -9.99
CA ILE A 184 7.49 7.22 -9.49
C ILE A 184 8.03 7.36 -8.08
N VAL A 185 8.67 8.50 -7.80
CA VAL A 185 9.08 8.89 -6.45
C VAL A 185 8.30 10.14 -6.05
N MET A 186 7.59 10.06 -4.92
CA MET A 186 6.81 11.15 -4.31
C MET A 186 7.52 11.76 -3.09
#